data_AF-A0A1H6VSP1-F1
#
_entry.id   AF-A0A1H6VSP1-F1
#
_cell.length_a   1.000
_cell.length_b   1.000
_cell.length_c   1.000
_cell.angle_alpha   90.00
_cell.angle_beta   90.00
_cell.angle_gamma   90.00
#
_symmetry.space_group_name_H-M   'P 1'
#
loop_
_entity.id
_entity.type
_entity.pdbx_description
1 polymer ?
#
loop_
_entity_poly.entity_id
_entity_poly.type
_entity_poly.pdbx_seq_one_letter_code
_entity_poly.pdbx_strand_id
1 'polypeptide(L)' 'MMRPDAKVERVYLYPKPVDFRKSIDGLAALVELDIQVAVFDPVLFVFLNRQRNR' A
#
# COMPACT_ATOMS: atom_id res chain seq x y z
N MET A 1 -9.27 7.23 13.41
CA MET A 1 -9.89 6.51 12.27
C MET A 1 -9.43 7.18 10.99
N MET A 2 -8.84 6.44 10.05
CA MET A 2 -8.49 6.98 8.74
C MET A 2 -9.77 7.24 7.94
N ARG A 3 -9.87 8.40 7.28
CA ARG A 3 -10.96 8.76 6.37
C ARG A 3 -10.36 9.10 5.00
N PRO A 4 -10.48 8.22 4.00
CA PRO A 4 -10.03 8.50 2.64
C PRO A 4 -10.67 9.77 2.07
N ASP A 5 -9.96 10.46 1.19
CA ASP A 5 -10.54 11.53 0.37
C ASP A 5 -11.64 10.94 -0.54
N ALA A 6 -12.70 11.71 -0.79
CA ALA A 6 -13.80 11.28 -1.65
C ALA A 6 -13.37 11.04 -3.11
N LYS A 7 -12.21 11.57 -3.53
CA LYS A 7 -11.61 11.40 -4.85
C LYS A 7 -10.86 10.08 -5.02
N VAL A 8 -10.70 9.27 -3.97
CA VAL A 8 -10.06 7.95 -4.09
C VAL A 8 -10.99 7.00 -4.82
N GLU A 9 -10.68 6.70 -6.09
CA GLU A 9 -11.51 5.82 -6.92
C GLU A 9 -11.15 4.34 -6.80
N ARG A 10 -9.91 4.02 -6.39
CA ARG A 10 -9.40 2.64 -6.33
C ARG A 10 -8.57 2.37 -5.09
N VAL A 11 -8.65 1.12 -4.64
CA VAL A 11 -7.86 0.59 -3.52
C VAL A 11 -7.22 -0.73 -3.97
N TYR A 12 -5.90 -0.84 -3.81
CA TYR A 12 -5.13 -2.04 -4.14
C TYR A 12 -4.66 -2.73 -2.85
N LEU A 13 -4.95 -4.02 -2.73
CA LEU A 13 -4.45 -4.84 -1.63
C LEU A 13 -3.21 -5.61 -2.10
N TYR A 14 -2.08 -5.39 -1.44
CA TYR A 14 -0.89 -6.21 -1.62
C TYR A 14 -1.00 -7.47 -0.76
N PRO A 15 -1.15 -8.68 -1.36
CA PRO A 15 -1.61 -9.87 -0.65
C PRO A 15 -0.52 -10.58 0.16
N LYS A 16 0.76 -10.26 -0.06
CA LYS A 16 1.88 -10.86 0.67
C LYS A 16 2.18 -10.04 1.93
N PRO A 17 2.57 -10.67 3.06
CA PRO A 17 2.93 -9.92 4.25
C PRO A 17 4.18 -9.06 4.02
N VAL A 18 4.14 -7.81 4.46
CA VAL A 18 5.19 -6.81 4.24
C VAL A 18 5.87 -6.42 5.55
N ASP A 19 7.18 -6.23 5.48
CA ASP A 19 7.96 -5.61 6.55
C ASP A 19 7.83 -4.08 6.46
N PHE A 20 6.98 -3.50 7.30
CA PHE A 20 6.72 -2.06 7.33
C PHE A 20 7.94 -1.22 7.76
N ARG A 21 9.03 -1.83 8.27
CA ARG A 21 10.29 -1.12 8.55
C ARG A 21 10.97 -0.60 7.29
N LYS A 22 10.53 -1.04 6.11
CA LYS A 22 10.96 -0.50 4.80
C LYS A 22 10.54 0.95 4.56
N SER A 23 9.65 1.51 5.40
CA SER A 23 9.15 2.88 5.27
C SER A 23 8.50 3.16 3.91
N ILE A 24 8.19 4.42 3.62
CA ILE A 24 7.45 4.85 2.44
C ILE A 24 8.18 4.43 1.15
N ASP A 25 9.47 4.72 1.02
CA ASP A 25 10.22 4.44 -0.22
C ASP A 25 10.24 2.95 -0.55
N GLY A 26 10.44 2.09 0.45
CA GLY A 26 10.44 0.65 0.23
C GLY A 26 9.04 0.08 -0.03
N LEU A 27 7.98 0.73 0.45
CA LEU A 27 6.60 0.38 0.07
C LEU A 27 6.27 0.85 -1.36
N ALA A 28 6.72 2.04 -1.75
CA ALA A 28 6.55 2.57 -3.10
C ALA A 28 7.23 1.67 -4.14
N ALA A 29 8.46 1.20 -3.86
CA ALA A 29 9.15 0.25 -4.73
C ALA A 29 8.38 -1.06 -4.90
N LEU A 30 7.70 -1.57 -3.88
CA LEU A 30 6.85 -2.77 -4.00
C LEU A 30 5.64 -2.51 -4.92
N VAL A 31 5.03 -1.33 -4.80
CA VAL A 31 3.89 -0.96 -5.66
C VAL A 31 4.34 -0.88 -7.12
N GLU A 32 5.43 -0.18 -7.40
CA GLU A 32 5.92 0.00 -8.77
C GLU A 32 6.34 -1.33 -9.41
N LEU A 33 7.03 -2.20 -8.67
CA LEU A 33 7.56 -3.45 -9.21
C LEU A 33 6.50 -4.56 -9.33
N ASP A 34 5.63 -4.72 -8.33
CA ASP A 34 4.71 -5.87 -8.27
C ASP A 34 3.29 -5.52 -8.71
N ILE A 35 2.79 -4.34 -8.36
CA ILE A 35 1.41 -3.92 -8.69
C ILE A 35 1.38 -3.18 -10.03
N GLN A 36 2.49 -2.54 -10.41
CA GLN A 36 2.67 -1.81 -11.67
C GLN A 36 1.65 -0.66 -11.85
N VAL A 37 1.36 0.05 -10.75
CA VAL A 37 0.49 1.23 -10.72
C VAL A 37 1.32 2.44 -10.29
N ALA A 38 1.00 3.62 -10.83
CA ALA A 38 1.69 4.85 -10.43
C ALA A 38 1.41 5.16 -8.95
N VAL A 39 2.49 5.33 -8.18
CA VAL A 39 2.42 5.58 -6.72
C VAL A 39 1.86 6.95 -6.35
N PHE A 40 1.78 7.86 -7.32
CA PHE A 40 1.29 9.24 -7.15
C PHE A 40 -0.16 9.44 -7.63
N ASP A 41 -0.80 8.41 -8.18
CA ASP A 41 -2.21 8.47 -8.53
C ASP A 41 -3.08 8.62 -7.26
N PRO A 42 -4.30 9.19 -7.36
CA PRO A 42 -5.22 9.33 -6.23
C PRO A 42 -5.86 7.98 -5.85
N VAL A 43 -5.05 7.00 -5.51
CA VAL A 43 -5.41 5.63 -5.15
C VAL A 43 -4.82 5.26 -3.79
N LEU A 44 -5.37 4.23 -3.15
CA LEU A 44 -4.83 3.73 -1.89
C LEU A 44 -4.18 2.37 -2.08
N PHE A 45 -3.06 2.16 -1.38
CA PHE A 45 -2.39 0.87 -1.26
C PHE A 45 -2.53 0.36 0.17
N VAL A 46 -3.04 -0.87 0.31
CA VAL A 46 -3.21 -1.56 1.59
C VAL A 46 -2.22 -2.71 1.62
N PHE A 47 -1.43 -2.78 2.68
CA PHE A 47 -0.43 -3.83 2.87
C PHE A 47 -0.78 -4.65 4.11
N LEU A 48 -0.53 -5.96 4.04
CA LEU A 48 -0.68 -6.84 5.19
C LEU A 48 0.58 -6.80 6.05
N ASN A 49 0.45 -6.56 7.35
CA ASN A 49 1.60 -6.64 8.26
C ASN A 49 2.13 -8.07 8.34
N ARG A 50 3.45 -8.21 8.21
CA ARG A 50 4.16 -9.48 8.44
C ARG A 50 3.87 -10.05 9.82
N GLN A 51 3.80 -9.19 10.83
CA GLN A 51 3.24 -9.55 12.13
C GLN A 51 1.73 -9.37 12.03
N ARG A 52 1.03 -10.35 11.42
CA ARG A 52 -0.43 -10.43 11.52
C ARG A 52 -0.73 -10.43 13.02
N ASN A 53 -1.32 -9.35 13.51
CA ASN A 53 -1.36 -9.00 14.93
C ASN A 53 -1.57 -10.22 15.83
N ARG A 54 -0.70 -10.31 16.83
CA ARG A 54 -0.97 -10.98 18.10
C ARG A 54 -1.75 -10.01 18.99
#